data_AF-A0A9W7LBW1-F1
#
_entry.id   AF-A0A9W7LBW1-F1
#
_cell.length_a   1.000
_cell.length_b   1.000
_cell.length_c   1.000
_cell.angle_alpha   90.00
_cell.angle_beta   90.00
_cell.angle_gamma   90.00
#
_symmetry.space_group_name_H-M   'P 1'
#
loop_
_entity.id
_entity.type
_entity.pdbx_description
1 polymer ?
#
loop_
_entity_poly.entity_id
_entity_poly.type
_entity_poly.pdbx_seq_one_letter_code
_entity_poly.pdbx_strand_id
1 'polypeptide(L)'
;MAGNKGKSGGLKGFLERAQASGVVAFTNLNKYGWIGARYMGKSYFVLTTTLIIVFLPLITEISREPEVINAEKAQVKDLRAQGYSDVQLQQMGFSESTLYGPAVLSAK
;
A
#
# COMPACT_ATOMS: atom_id res chain seq x y z
N MET A 1 63.41 -23.74 17.43
CA MET A 1 62.92 -24.91 18.18
C MET A 1 61.46 -25.10 17.85
N ALA A 2 61.15 -26.12 17.05
CA ALA A 2 59.83 -26.38 16.49
C ALA A 2 58.89 -26.95 17.58
N GLY A 3 58.10 -26.08 18.20
CA GLY A 3 56.99 -26.47 19.06
C GLY A 3 55.83 -26.98 18.21
N ASN A 4 55.85 -28.27 17.91
CA ASN A 4 54.78 -29.00 17.22
C ASN A 4 53.53 -28.99 18.11
N LYS A 5 52.67 -27.97 17.99
CA LYS A 5 51.33 -28.00 18.59
C LYS A 5 50.58 -29.16 17.93
N GLY A 6 50.42 -30.24 18.68
CA GLY A 6 49.71 -31.44 18.24
C GLY A 6 48.41 -31.06 17.56
N LYS A 7 48.41 -31.15 16.22
CA LYS A 7 47.22 -30.95 15.41
C LYS A 7 46.24 -32.01 15.87
N SER A 8 45.12 -31.61 16.46
CA SER A 8 43.97 -32.47 16.72
C SER A 8 43.47 -33.02 15.39
N GLY A 9 44.12 -34.06 14.89
CA GLY A 9 43.75 -34.79 13.68
C GLY A 9 42.61 -35.76 13.99
N GLY A 10 41.73 -35.97 13.01
CA GLY A 10 40.59 -36.89 13.11
C GLY A 10 39.25 -36.20 13.40
N LEU A 11 38.25 -37.01 13.75
CA LEU A 11 36.84 -36.58 13.91
C LEU A 11 36.67 -35.40 14.90
N LYS A 12 37.51 -35.34 15.95
CA LYS A 12 37.49 -34.25 16.94
C LYS A 12 37.91 -32.91 16.34
N GLY A 13 38.97 -32.89 15.53
CA GLY A 13 39.39 -31.67 14.82
C GLY A 13 38.41 -31.24 13.73
N PHE A 14 37.68 -32.19 13.12
CA PHE A 14 36.59 -31.88 12.21
C PHE A 14 35.41 -31.23 12.93
N LEU A 15 34.97 -31.79 14.07
CA LEU A 15 33.87 -31.22 14.87
C LEU A 15 34.21 -29.85 15.45
N GLU A 16 35.44 -29.66 15.94
CA GLU A 16 35.91 -28.38 16.48
C GLU A 16 35.96 -27.29 15.39
N ARG A 17 36.42 -27.63 14.18
CA ARG A 17 36.37 -26.72 13.02
C ARG A 17 34.95 -26.47 12.52
N ALA A 18 34.08 -27.48 12.54
CA ALA A 18 32.68 -27.35 12.15
C ALA A 18 31.94 -26.39 13.11
N GLN A 19 32.13 -26.54 14.42
CA GLN A 19 31.55 -25.62 15.42
C GLN A 19 32.08 -24.19 15.25
N ALA A 20 33.40 -24.02 15.11
CA ALA A 20 33.99 -22.70 14.86
C ALA A 20 33.45 -22.07 13.55
N SER A 21 33.33 -22.86 12.48
CA SER A 21 32.75 -22.39 11.21
C SER A 21 31.26 -22.05 11.32
N GLY A 22 30.51 -22.78 12.14
CA GLY A 22 29.10 -22.49 12.42
C GLY A 22 28.94 -21.15 13.13
N VAL A 23 29.71 -20.87 14.18
CA VAL A 23 29.66 -19.59 14.89
C VAL A 23 30.01 -18.41 13.98
N VAL A 24 31.04 -18.57 13.12
CA VAL A 24 31.40 -17.55 12.13
C VAL A 24 30.31 -17.39 11.07
N ALA A 25 29.68 -18.48 10.62
CA ALA A 25 28.56 -18.42 9.68
C ALA A 25 27.35 -17.69 10.28
N PHE A 26 26.96 -17.99 11.52
CA PHE A 26 25.84 -17.35 12.21
C PHE A 26 26.08 -15.86 12.47
N THR A 27 27.28 -15.48 12.89
CA THR A 27 27.63 -14.06 13.12
C THR A 27 27.64 -13.26 11.81
N ASN A 28 28.14 -13.84 10.73
CA ASN A 28 28.07 -13.23 9.40
C ASN A 28 26.61 -13.12 8.89
N LEU A 29 25.81 -14.18 9.06
CA LEU A 29 24.37 -14.17 8.72
C LEU A 29 23.62 -13.06 9.44
N ASN A 30 23.84 -12.90 10.75
CA ASN A 30 23.22 -11.82 11.52
C ASN A 30 23.67 -10.44 11.04
N LYS A 31 24.95 -10.27 10.69
CA LYS A 31 25.47 -9.00 10.19
C LYS A 31 24.89 -8.63 8.82
N TYR A 32 24.89 -9.55 7.87
CA TYR A 32 24.34 -9.31 6.54
C TYR A 32 22.80 -9.23 6.56
N GLY A 33 22.14 -10.04 7.38
CA GLY A 33 20.70 -9.99 7.59
C GLY A 33 20.25 -8.64 8.17
N TRP A 34 20.98 -8.10 9.15
CA TRP A 34 20.68 -6.79 9.72
C TRP A 34 20.89 -5.64 8.74
N ILE A 35 21.95 -5.72 7.92
CA ILE A 35 22.20 -4.74 6.85
C ILE A 35 21.08 -4.81 5.81
N GLY A 36 20.71 -6.01 5.36
CA GLY A 36 19.61 -6.23 4.43
C GLY A 36 18.27 -5.72 4.96
N ALA A 37 17.95 -6.02 6.22
CA ALA A 37 16.74 -5.54 6.89
C ALA A 37 16.68 -4.01 6.95
N ARG A 38 17.81 -3.33 7.24
CA ARG A 38 17.87 -1.86 7.24
C ARG A 38 17.63 -1.25 5.87
N TYR A 39 18.20 -1.82 4.81
CA TYR A 39 17.99 -1.31 3.45
C TYR A 39 16.56 -1.56 2.99
N MET A 40 16.03 -2.77 3.20
CA MET A 40 14.66 -3.13 2.87
C MET A 40 13.64 -2.29 3.63
N GLY A 41 13.87 -2.03 4.92
CA GLY A 41 13.00 -1.19 5.73
C GLY A 41 12.93 0.25 5.20
N LYS A 42 14.08 0.83 4.80
CA LYS A 42 14.12 2.16 4.21
C LYS A 42 13.41 2.23 2.86
N SER A 43 13.69 1.29 1.95
CA SER A 43 13.04 1.28 0.64
C SER A 43 11.55 1.03 0.74
N TYR A 44 11.14 0.12 1.62
CA TYR A 44 9.72 -0.17 1.86
C TYR A 44 8.99 1.04 2.44
N PHE A 45 9.60 1.74 3.39
CA PHE A 45 9.02 2.95 3.97
C PHE A 45 8.83 4.05 2.91
N VAL A 46 9.85 4.30 2.08
CA VAL A 46 9.76 5.30 1.00
C VAL A 46 8.69 4.93 -0.02
N LEU A 47 8.67 3.66 -0.46
CA LEU A 47 7.65 3.19 -1.41
C LEU A 47 6.25 3.32 -0.83
N THR A 48 6.04 2.84 0.40
CA THR A 48 4.72 2.86 1.05
C THR A 48 4.22 4.28 1.25
N THR A 49 5.07 5.17 1.77
CA THR A 49 4.69 6.58 1.98
C THR A 49 4.40 7.30 0.67
N THR A 50 5.20 7.05 -0.38
CA THR A 50 4.95 7.61 -1.72
C THR A 50 3.62 7.11 -2.27
N LEU A 51 3.36 5.80 -2.18
CA LEU A 51 2.09 5.22 -2.61
C LEU A 51 0.90 5.82 -1.84
N ILE A 52 1.01 5.97 -0.51
CA ILE A 52 -0.05 6.60 0.29
C ILE A 52 -0.29 8.03 -0.17
N ILE A 53 0.76 8.85 -0.32
CA ILE A 53 0.60 10.26 -0.70
C ILE A 53 -0.02 10.38 -2.10
N VAL A 54 0.31 9.50 -3.03
CA VAL A 54 -0.21 9.53 -4.41
C VAL A 54 -1.63 8.97 -4.49
N PHE A 55 -1.92 7.86 -3.82
CA PHE A 55 -3.19 7.15 -3.98
C PHE A 55 -4.27 7.60 -3.00
N LEU A 56 -3.91 8.05 -1.79
CA LEU A 56 -4.90 8.46 -0.79
C LEU A 56 -5.81 9.60 -1.30
N PRO A 57 -5.31 10.67 -1.95
CA PRO A 57 -6.18 11.71 -2.51
C PRO A 57 -7.19 11.15 -3.51
N LEU A 58 -6.74 10.28 -4.42
CA LEU A 58 -7.59 9.65 -5.43
C LEU A 58 -8.66 8.76 -4.79
N ILE A 59 -8.30 7.97 -3.78
CA ILE A 59 -9.26 7.11 -3.06
C ILE A 59 -10.32 7.97 -2.37
N THR A 60 -9.92 9.09 -1.74
CA THR A 60 -10.87 9.98 -1.07
C THR A 60 -11.79 10.70 -2.06
N GLU A 61 -11.27 11.07 -3.24
CA GLU A 61 -12.06 11.71 -4.28
C GLU A 61 -13.12 10.75 -4.85
N ILE A 62 -12.72 9.53 -5.19
CA ILE A 62 -13.63 8.47 -5.66
C ILE A 62 -14.69 8.14 -4.60
N SER A 63 -14.30 8.10 -3.33
CA SER A 63 -15.23 7.80 -2.23
C SER A 63 -16.21 8.95 -1.99
N ARG A 64 -15.80 10.20 -2.24
CA ARG A 64 -16.62 11.40 -2.08
C ARG A 64 -17.61 11.61 -3.22
N GLU A 65 -17.24 11.25 -4.45
CA GLU A 65 -18.08 11.41 -5.64
C GLU A 65 -19.53 10.88 -5.47
N PRO A 66 -19.79 9.64 -5.00
CA PRO A 66 -21.16 9.16 -4.83
C PRO A 66 -21.93 9.93 -3.76
N GLU A 67 -21.28 10.38 -2.70
CA GLU A 67 -21.93 11.17 -1.65
C GLU A 67 -22.39 12.54 -2.18
N VAL A 68 -21.54 13.21 -2.96
CA VAL A 68 -21.87 14.49 -3.60
C VAL A 68 -23.02 14.31 -4.59
N ILE A 69 -22.96 13.27 -5.44
CA ILE A 69 -24.05 12.96 -6.39
C ILE A 69 -25.37 12.69 -5.65
N ASN A 70 -25.34 11.94 -4.55
CA ASN A 70 -26.55 11.65 -3.77
C ASN A 70 -27.12 12.91 -3.10
N ALA A 71 -26.26 13.78 -2.59
CA ALA A 71 -26.67 15.07 -2.02
C ALA A 71 -27.28 16.00 -3.09
N GLU A 72 -26.65 16.10 -4.27
CA GLU A 72 -27.17 16.89 -5.39
C GLU A 72 -28.50 16.33 -5.89
N LYS A 73 -28.65 15.00 -5.99
CA LYS A 73 -29.93 14.36 -6.35
C LYS A 73 -31.05 14.70 -5.38
N ALA A 74 -30.76 14.76 -4.08
CA ALA A 74 -31.75 15.17 -3.09
C ALA A 74 -32.19 16.63 -3.32
N GLN A 75 -31.25 17.54 -3.58
CA GLN A 75 -31.55 18.94 -3.88
C GLN A 75 -32.35 19.10 -5.17
N VAL A 76 -31.97 18.39 -6.24
CA VAL A 76 -32.71 18.37 -7.52
C VAL A 76 -34.13 17.88 -7.30
N LYS A 77 -34.35 16.85 -6.49
CA LYS A 77 -35.68 16.33 -6.17
C LYS A 77 -36.52 17.39 -5.44
N ASP A 78 -35.94 18.10 -4.48
CA ASP A 78 -36.62 19.16 -3.75
C ASP A 78 -36.96 20.36 -4.63
N LEU A 79 -36.06 20.74 -5.54
CA LEU A 79 -36.30 21.83 -6.50
C LEU A 79 -37.35 21.43 -7.55
N ARG A 80 -37.34 20.18 -8.02
CA ARG A 80 -38.42 19.67 -8.88
C ARG A 80 -39.77 19.70 -8.16
N ALA A 81 -39.82 19.38 -6.87
CA ALA A 81 -41.04 19.49 -6.07
C ALA A 81 -41.53 20.95 -5.93
N GLN A 82 -40.63 21.93 -6.00
CA GLN A 82 -40.94 23.36 -6.03
C GLN A 82 -41.35 23.86 -7.43
N GLY A 83 -41.31 23.01 -8.46
CA GLY A 83 -41.75 23.34 -9.81
C GLY A 83 -40.66 23.85 -10.76
N TYR A 84 -39.39 23.76 -10.38
CA TYR A 84 -38.28 24.12 -11.29
C TYR A 84 -38.18 23.11 -12.44
N SER A 85 -37.96 23.62 -13.66
CA SER A 85 -37.78 22.79 -14.84
C SER A 85 -36.34 22.28 -14.98
N ASP A 86 -36.14 21.16 -15.67
CA ASP A 86 -34.81 20.56 -15.87
C ASP A 86 -33.83 21.52 -16.57
N VAL A 87 -34.31 22.37 -17.46
CA VAL A 87 -33.49 23.41 -18.13
C VAL A 87 -33.00 24.46 -17.12
N GLN A 88 -33.84 24.85 -16.17
CA GLN A 88 -33.44 25.78 -15.11
C GLN A 88 -32.43 25.13 -14.17
N LEU A 89 -32.62 23.86 -13.82
CA LEU A 89 -31.68 23.11 -12.96
C LEU A 89 -30.32 22.93 -13.64
N GLN A 90 -30.30 22.69 -14.94
CA GLN A 90 -29.06 22.64 -15.71
C GLN A 90 -28.38 24.02 -15.78
N GLN A 91 -29.13 25.12 -15.88
CA GLN A 91 -28.60 26.48 -15.79
C GLN A 91 -28.05 26.83 -14.40
N MET A 92 -28.55 26.19 -13.34
CA MET A 92 -28.01 26.31 -11.98
C MET A 92 -26.69 25.54 -11.79
N GLY A 93 -26.25 24.76 -12.80
CA GLY A 93 -24.98 24.04 -12.77
C GLY A 93 -25.07 22.63 -12.19
N PHE A 94 -26.27 22.07 -12.00
CA PHE A 94 -26.42 20.66 -11.62
C PHE A 94 -25.91 19.76 -12.75
N SER A 95 -25.13 18.76 -12.38
CA SER A 95 -24.53 17.82 -13.34
C SER A 95 -25.59 16.91 -13.98
N GLU A 96 -25.39 16.51 -15.23
CA GLU A 96 -26.34 15.62 -15.93
C GLU A 96 -26.52 14.27 -15.21
N SER A 97 -25.48 13.79 -14.51
CA SER A 97 -25.52 12.56 -13.69
C SER A 97 -26.41 12.67 -12.45
N THR A 98 -26.79 13.88 -12.05
CA THR A 98 -27.73 14.14 -10.95
C THR A 98 -29.14 14.44 -11.45
N LEU A 99 -29.26 15.04 -12.63
CA LEU A 99 -30.55 15.30 -13.30
C LEU A 99 -31.19 14.01 -13.86
N TYR A 100 -30.35 13.12 -14.40
CA TYR A 100 -30.76 11.86 -15.00
C TYR A 100 -30.21 10.69 -14.19
N GLY A 101 -31.05 9.69 -13.92
CA GLY A 101 -30.60 8.44 -13.30
C GLY A 101 -29.57 7.73 -14.18
N PRO A 102 -28.67 6.91 -13.59
CA PRO A 102 -27.68 6.16 -14.39
C PRO A 102 -28.41 5.30 -15.43
N ALA A 103 -28.15 5.55 -16.71
CA ALA A 103 -28.81 4.88 -17.84
C ALA A 103 -28.51 3.36 -17.93
N VAL A 104 -27.61 2.84 -17.08
CA VAL A 104 -27.01 1.51 -17.25
C VAL A 104 -27.71 0.39 -16.45
N LEU A 105 -28.82 0.65 -15.75
CA LEU A 105 -29.57 -0.37 -15.00
C LEU A 105 -31.09 -0.33 -15.25
N SER A 106 -31.49 -0.04 -16.49
CA SER A 106 -32.85 -0.34 -16.96
C SER A 106 -32.80 -1.29 -18.16
N ALA A 107 -32.02 -2.37 -18.04
CA ALA A 107 -32.21 -3.57 -18.84
C ALA A 107 -33.03 -4.56 -17.99
N LYS A 108 -34.12 -5.00 -18.59
CA LYS A 108 -35.29 -5.68 -18.05
C LYS A 108 -35.00 -7.05 -17.43
#